data_AF-A0A8H5ZS36-F1
#
_entry.id   AF-A0A8H5ZS36-F1
#
_cell.length_a   1.000
_cell.length_b   1.000
_cell.length_c   1.000
_cell.angle_alpha   90.00
_cell.angle_beta   90.00
_cell.angle_gamma   90.00
#
_symmetry.space_group_name_H-M   'P 1'
#
loop_
_entity.id
_entity.type
_entity.pdbx_description
1 polymer ?
#
loop_
_entity_poly.entity_id
_entity_poly.type
_entity_poly.pdbx_seq_one_letter_code
_entity_poly.pdbx_strand_id
1 'polypeptide(L)'
;MEIGGPYFSQALINAVLSHSVRWCRDELGMEQLLGPFDGGVTFSKWAVEDLFNDIEHGNSKIPTVQALLSLSAQQCGCGNHTQAWLYSSMVFRLIDDIGICIDSKRYADVGHFSTEDVEVRNRLFWSCYFWDKLISLYFGRAPMVQNSEISPPRVLTSAHTVFVLTMAVDDTAEIELWADVFDDNPSHRPEHSTQCTYKICGLVCLYHILRRAPECHPSPSLHNLSNTLSFESTIGTRNTVIVQLSIYSNDNTFLINALTKIGKRHGRGVIGFDADTISFKPLQKWDKLGVRSVRLNIKSNNIKLTEVQLQIIKPLNWIFELYIGMEDFPKLEPIVADLSVTLSIAHFGAPNLPLPENTTLPLDPYNLVGFQFLVNLLKGGNICLEFSVAYRFDKDPEYRCVEGIARGSLKFAGDRIIFASDWPHTRYEGLDIRPFLEKLLDWTEETKLKERVFNRNAHVLWDIPLPG
;
A
#
# COMPACT_ATOMS: atom_id res chain seq x y z
N MET A 1 -19.52 -17.75 8.53
CA MET A 1 -20.28 -18.97 8.23
C MET A 1 -21.04 -19.38 9.48
N GLU A 2 -22.36 -19.32 9.45
CA GLU A 2 -23.23 -19.79 10.54
C GLU A 2 -23.61 -21.26 10.27
N ILE A 3 -23.54 -22.13 11.27
CA ILE A 3 -23.88 -23.56 11.12
C ILE A 3 -25.36 -23.67 10.73
N GLY A 4 -25.64 -24.33 9.61
CA GLY A 4 -27.00 -24.44 9.05
C GLY A 4 -27.48 -23.21 8.27
N GLY A 5 -26.63 -22.18 8.11
CA GLY A 5 -26.93 -21.01 7.29
C GLY A 5 -26.79 -21.25 5.77
N PRO A 6 -27.14 -20.26 4.92
CA PRO A 6 -27.13 -20.40 3.47
C PRO A 6 -25.72 -20.58 2.86
N TYR A 7 -24.68 -20.20 3.61
CA TYR A 7 -23.27 -20.29 3.22
C TYR A 7 -22.51 -21.42 3.95
N PHE A 8 -23.23 -22.43 4.43
CA PHE A 8 -22.67 -23.58 5.13
C PHE A 8 -22.94 -24.87 4.36
N SER A 9 -21.93 -25.75 4.29
CA SER A 9 -22.10 -27.16 3.95
C SER A 9 -21.13 -28.01 4.75
N GLN A 10 -21.46 -29.29 4.93
CA GLN A 10 -20.59 -30.23 5.63
C GLN A 10 -19.26 -30.43 4.86
N ALA A 11 -19.35 -30.46 3.53
CA ALA A 11 -18.19 -30.46 2.65
C ALA A 11 -17.27 -29.25 2.88
N LEU A 12 -17.83 -28.04 3.01
CA LEU A 12 -17.04 -26.82 3.20
C LEU A 12 -16.33 -26.80 4.55
N ILE A 13 -17.01 -27.13 5.65
CA ILE A 13 -16.33 -27.14 6.96
C ILE A 13 -15.23 -28.21 7.01
N ASN A 14 -15.47 -29.39 6.44
CA ASN A 14 -14.47 -30.44 6.34
C ASN A 14 -13.28 -30.00 5.45
N ALA A 15 -13.53 -29.29 4.34
CA ALA A 15 -12.49 -28.74 3.48
C ALA A 15 -11.66 -27.67 4.21
N VAL A 16 -12.30 -26.78 4.96
CA VAL A 16 -11.63 -25.77 5.79
C VAL A 16 -10.76 -26.45 6.85
N LEU A 17 -11.30 -27.40 7.61
CA LEU A 17 -10.53 -28.13 8.64
C LEU A 17 -9.35 -28.89 8.03
N SER A 18 -9.58 -29.58 6.91
CA SER A 18 -8.53 -30.29 6.16
C SER A 18 -7.40 -29.37 5.71
N HIS A 19 -7.75 -28.17 5.22
CA HIS A 19 -6.80 -27.16 4.83
C HIS A 19 -6.04 -26.62 6.04
N SER A 20 -6.77 -26.30 7.12
CA SER A 20 -6.25 -25.74 8.37
C SER A 20 -5.27 -26.64 9.11
N VAL A 21 -5.53 -27.95 9.14
CA VAL A 21 -4.70 -28.91 9.88
C VAL A 21 -3.24 -28.88 9.46
N ARG A 22 -2.93 -28.59 8.19
CA ARG A 22 -1.55 -28.52 7.69
C ARG A 22 -0.68 -27.51 8.46
N TRP A 23 -1.30 -26.55 9.13
CA TRP A 23 -0.64 -25.34 9.64
C TRP A 23 -0.57 -25.32 11.15
N CYS A 24 -1.55 -25.93 11.80
CA CYS A 24 -1.61 -26.04 13.25
C CYS A 24 -1.22 -27.44 13.77
N ARG A 25 -0.88 -28.40 12.90
CA ARG A 25 -0.53 -29.77 13.32
C ARG A 25 0.53 -29.83 14.41
N ASP A 26 1.54 -28.96 14.32
CA ASP A 26 2.70 -28.96 15.21
C ASP A 26 2.50 -28.08 16.47
N GLU A 27 1.32 -27.48 16.64
CA GLU A 27 1.01 -26.68 17.83
C GLU A 27 0.76 -27.55 19.07
N LEU A 28 1.09 -26.99 20.24
CA LEU A 28 1.02 -27.70 21.51
C LEU A 28 -0.43 -28.12 21.85
N GLY A 29 -0.68 -29.42 21.93
CA GLY A 29 -1.99 -30.00 22.22
C GLY A 29 -2.82 -30.41 21.00
N MET A 30 -2.41 -30.05 19.78
CA MET A 30 -3.14 -30.42 18.56
C MET A 30 -3.06 -31.91 18.23
N GLU A 31 -1.97 -32.58 18.58
CA GLU A 31 -1.83 -34.04 18.43
C GLU A 31 -2.96 -34.82 19.14
N GLN A 32 -3.35 -34.38 20.34
CA GLN A 32 -4.45 -35.01 21.09
C GLN A 32 -5.81 -34.75 20.45
N LEU A 33 -6.03 -33.55 19.92
CA LEU A 33 -7.28 -33.18 19.24
C LEU A 33 -7.44 -33.86 17.89
N LEU A 34 -6.33 -34.07 17.16
CA LEU A 34 -6.31 -34.69 15.84
C LEU A 34 -6.20 -36.22 15.88
N GLY A 35 -5.82 -36.81 17.02
CA GLY A 35 -5.69 -38.26 17.20
C GLY A 35 -6.91 -39.07 16.74
N PRO A 36 -8.16 -38.68 17.09
CA PRO A 36 -9.37 -39.36 16.61
C PRO A 36 -9.61 -39.26 15.10
N PHE A 37 -8.92 -38.34 14.41
CA PHE A 37 -9.12 -38.01 13.00
C PHE A 37 -7.91 -38.34 12.12
N ASP A 38 -7.07 -39.30 12.56
CA ASP A 38 -5.88 -39.75 11.82
C ASP A 38 -4.94 -38.58 11.44
N GLY A 39 -4.61 -37.74 12.42
CA GLY A 39 -3.78 -36.55 12.19
C GLY A 39 -4.44 -35.51 11.27
N GLY A 40 -5.77 -35.54 11.19
CA GLY A 40 -6.63 -34.69 10.36
C GLY A 40 -6.79 -35.13 8.90
N VAL A 41 -6.21 -36.26 8.49
CA VAL A 41 -6.40 -36.82 7.14
C VAL A 41 -7.88 -37.12 6.86
N THR A 42 -8.62 -37.52 7.88
CA THR A 42 -10.05 -37.85 7.77
C THR A 42 -10.90 -36.68 7.26
N PHE A 43 -10.56 -35.43 7.63
CA PHE A 43 -11.29 -34.26 7.14
C PHE A 43 -11.20 -34.10 5.62
N SER A 44 -10.05 -34.42 5.02
CA SER A 44 -9.87 -34.36 3.56
C SER A 44 -10.74 -35.39 2.84
N LYS A 45 -10.88 -36.59 3.42
CA LYS A 45 -11.70 -37.67 2.86
C LYS A 45 -13.17 -37.28 2.93
N TRP A 46 -13.65 -36.87 4.11
CA TRP A 46 -15.04 -36.43 4.28
C TRP A 46 -15.37 -35.21 3.42
N ALA A 47 -14.46 -34.25 3.30
CA ALA A 47 -14.66 -33.09 2.42
C ALA A 47 -14.93 -33.49 0.98
N VAL A 48 -14.16 -34.45 0.44
CA VAL A 48 -14.32 -34.95 -0.93
C VAL A 48 -15.61 -35.78 -1.07
N GLU A 49 -15.88 -36.69 -0.12
CA GLU A 49 -17.09 -37.51 -0.12
C GLU A 49 -18.36 -36.66 -0.05
N ASP A 50 -18.44 -35.76 0.92
CA ASP A 50 -19.58 -34.84 1.11
C ASP A 50 -19.76 -33.93 -0.11
N LEU A 51 -18.66 -33.44 -0.69
CA LEU A 51 -18.70 -32.59 -1.88
C LEU A 51 -19.33 -33.31 -3.07
N PHE A 52 -18.90 -34.53 -3.37
CA PHE A 52 -19.43 -35.27 -4.51
C PHE A 52 -20.85 -35.77 -4.26
N ASN A 53 -21.21 -36.08 -3.01
CA ASN A 53 -22.59 -36.32 -2.62
C ASN A 53 -23.46 -35.06 -2.86
N ASP A 54 -23.00 -33.87 -2.47
CA ASP A 54 -23.71 -32.61 -2.73
C ASP A 54 -23.93 -32.38 -4.23
N ILE A 55 -22.90 -32.65 -5.05
CA ILE A 55 -22.97 -32.50 -6.52
C ILE A 55 -23.94 -33.52 -7.15
N GLU A 56 -23.94 -34.78 -6.71
CA GLU A 56 -24.82 -35.82 -7.23
C GLU A 56 -26.31 -35.47 -7.03
N HIS A 57 -26.63 -34.83 -5.91
CA HIS A 57 -28.00 -34.39 -5.59
C HIS A 57 -28.35 -33.02 -6.20
N GLY A 58 -27.48 -32.44 -7.03
CA GLY A 58 -27.73 -31.16 -7.69
C GLY A 58 -27.67 -29.94 -6.76
N ASN A 59 -27.04 -30.05 -5.59
CA ASN A 59 -26.96 -28.99 -4.59
C ASN A 59 -25.75 -28.05 -4.79
N SER A 60 -25.31 -27.84 -6.03
CA SER A 60 -24.21 -26.93 -6.35
C SER A 60 -24.55 -25.50 -5.95
N LYS A 61 -23.95 -25.03 -4.84
CA LYS A 61 -24.16 -23.70 -4.25
C LYS A 61 -22.81 -23.03 -4.00
N ILE A 62 -22.84 -21.80 -3.51
CA ILE A 62 -21.64 -21.04 -3.09
C ILE A 62 -20.69 -21.88 -2.19
N PRO A 63 -21.18 -22.65 -1.18
CA PRO A 63 -20.32 -23.52 -0.38
C PRO A 63 -19.58 -24.61 -1.17
N THR A 64 -20.21 -25.16 -2.22
CA THR A 64 -19.60 -26.15 -3.11
C THR A 64 -18.37 -25.56 -3.82
N VAL A 65 -18.49 -24.32 -4.31
CA VAL A 65 -17.39 -23.58 -4.96
C VAL A 65 -16.27 -23.29 -3.96
N GLN A 66 -16.61 -22.85 -2.76
CA GLN A 66 -15.64 -22.57 -1.69
C GLN A 66 -14.88 -23.83 -1.24
N ALA A 67 -15.59 -24.96 -1.12
CA ALA A 67 -15.01 -26.24 -0.76
C ALA A 67 -14.02 -26.72 -1.84
N LEU A 68 -14.43 -26.67 -3.12
CA LEU A 68 -13.57 -27.02 -4.25
C LEU A 68 -12.33 -26.13 -4.37
N LEU A 69 -12.44 -24.82 -4.13
CA LEU A 69 -11.29 -23.91 -4.07
C LEU A 69 -10.29 -24.34 -2.99
N SER A 70 -10.80 -24.63 -1.78
CA SER A 70 -9.98 -25.04 -0.63
C SER A 70 -9.28 -26.38 -0.90
N LEU A 71 -10.00 -27.35 -1.44
CA LEU A 71 -9.45 -28.65 -1.84
C LEU A 71 -8.43 -28.51 -2.97
N SER A 72 -8.68 -27.62 -3.94
CA SER A 72 -7.70 -27.34 -5.00
C SER A 72 -6.39 -26.79 -4.42
N ALA A 73 -6.46 -25.84 -3.50
CA ALA A 73 -5.29 -25.26 -2.85
C ALA A 73 -4.54 -26.30 -2.00
N GLN A 74 -5.27 -27.17 -1.31
CA GLN A 74 -4.69 -28.30 -0.59
C GLN A 74 -3.94 -29.25 -1.52
N GLN A 75 -4.58 -29.72 -2.59
CA GLN A 75 -3.95 -30.66 -3.53
C GLN A 75 -2.73 -30.04 -4.22
N CYS A 76 -2.76 -28.73 -4.49
CA CYS A 76 -1.61 -28.00 -5.00
C CYS A 76 -0.43 -28.10 -4.01
N GLY A 77 -0.65 -27.80 -2.73
CA GLY A 77 0.40 -27.90 -1.71
C GLY A 77 0.84 -29.34 -1.38
N CYS A 78 0.05 -30.35 -1.73
CA CYS A 78 0.46 -31.75 -1.66
C CYS A 78 1.20 -32.24 -2.93
N GLY A 79 1.43 -31.37 -3.92
CA GLY A 79 2.06 -31.71 -5.20
C GLY A 79 1.17 -32.54 -6.15
N ASN A 80 -0.13 -32.68 -5.84
CA ASN A 80 -1.07 -33.41 -6.68
C ASN A 80 -1.66 -32.48 -7.75
N HIS A 81 -0.85 -32.21 -8.78
CA HIS A 81 -1.19 -31.25 -9.83
C HIS A 81 -2.47 -31.62 -10.59
N THR A 82 -2.72 -32.92 -10.80
CA THR A 82 -3.91 -33.39 -11.53
C THR A 82 -5.18 -33.07 -10.75
N GLN A 83 -5.25 -33.40 -9.46
CA GLN A 83 -6.45 -33.10 -8.67
C GLN A 83 -6.63 -31.59 -8.46
N ALA A 84 -5.55 -30.86 -8.19
CA ALA A 84 -5.60 -29.40 -8.05
C ALA A 84 -6.19 -28.74 -9.31
N TRP A 85 -5.73 -29.14 -10.49
CA TRP A 85 -6.26 -28.61 -11.75
C TRP A 85 -7.72 -29.00 -11.99
N LEU A 86 -8.10 -30.25 -11.71
CA LEU A 86 -9.47 -30.72 -11.91
C LEU A 86 -10.45 -29.99 -10.98
N TYR A 87 -10.13 -29.84 -9.70
CA TYR A 87 -10.95 -29.09 -8.75
C TYR A 87 -11.07 -27.62 -9.15
N SER A 88 -9.96 -26.98 -9.54
CA SER A 88 -10.01 -25.62 -10.10
C SER A 88 -10.90 -25.50 -11.33
N SER A 89 -10.81 -26.47 -12.26
CA SER A 89 -11.63 -26.46 -13.47
C SER A 89 -13.12 -26.60 -13.15
N MET A 90 -13.48 -27.37 -12.11
CA MET A 90 -14.87 -27.48 -11.64
C MET A 90 -15.35 -26.15 -11.06
N VAL A 91 -14.54 -25.48 -10.23
CA VAL A 91 -14.83 -24.14 -9.70
C VAL A 91 -15.17 -23.16 -10.82
N PHE A 92 -14.31 -23.06 -11.83
CA PHE A 92 -14.45 -22.06 -12.89
C PHE A 92 -15.72 -22.26 -13.73
N ARG A 93 -16.20 -23.50 -13.87
CA ARG A 93 -17.47 -23.79 -14.54
C ARG A 93 -18.67 -23.53 -13.63
N LEU A 94 -18.56 -23.86 -12.35
CA LEU A 94 -19.65 -23.67 -11.39
C LEU A 94 -19.95 -22.19 -11.10
N ILE A 95 -18.94 -21.31 -11.12
CA ILE A 95 -19.19 -19.87 -10.95
C ILE A 95 -19.99 -19.28 -12.12
N ASP A 96 -19.82 -19.82 -13.33
CA ASP A 96 -20.61 -19.44 -14.50
C ASP A 96 -22.05 -19.96 -14.36
N ASP A 97 -22.22 -21.24 -13.98
CA ASP A 97 -23.53 -21.89 -13.79
C ASP A 97 -24.38 -21.19 -12.71
N ILE A 98 -23.76 -20.79 -11.59
CA ILE A 98 -24.42 -20.09 -10.47
C ILE A 98 -24.56 -18.57 -10.74
N GLY A 99 -24.00 -18.07 -11.86
CA GLY A 99 -24.06 -16.66 -12.26
C GLY A 99 -23.25 -15.72 -11.36
N ILE A 100 -22.20 -16.21 -10.71
CA ILE A 100 -21.31 -15.41 -9.84
C ILE A 100 -20.44 -14.47 -10.67
N CYS A 101 -20.18 -14.81 -11.94
CA CYS A 101 -19.40 -14.02 -12.87
C CYS A 101 -20.06 -12.72 -13.33
N ILE A 102 -21.30 -12.44 -12.91
CA ILE A 102 -22.05 -11.25 -13.28
C ILE A 102 -22.25 -10.38 -12.02
N ASP A 103 -22.02 -9.08 -12.15
CA ASP A 103 -22.23 -8.10 -11.08
C ASP A 103 -23.67 -8.19 -10.57
N SER A 104 -23.80 -8.54 -9.29
CA SER A 104 -25.09 -8.76 -8.64
C SER A 104 -25.92 -7.47 -8.56
N LYS A 105 -25.31 -6.29 -8.68
CA LYS A 105 -26.03 -5.00 -8.79
C LYS A 105 -26.79 -4.82 -10.10
N ARG A 106 -26.43 -5.57 -11.17
CA ARG A 106 -27.11 -5.53 -12.47
C ARG A 106 -28.42 -6.33 -12.48
N TYR A 107 -28.69 -7.09 -11.41
CA TYR A 107 -29.92 -7.86 -11.19
C TYR A 107 -30.91 -7.20 -10.23
N ALA A 108 -30.78 -5.90 -9.98
CA ALA A 108 -31.59 -5.17 -8.98
C ALA A 108 -33.11 -5.37 -9.12
N ASP A 109 -33.60 -5.74 -10.31
CA ASP A 109 -35.02 -5.88 -10.61
C ASP A 109 -35.57 -7.33 -10.53
N VAL A 110 -34.73 -8.36 -10.37
CA VAL A 110 -35.14 -9.78 -10.57
C VAL A 110 -35.03 -10.65 -9.30
N GLY A 111 -34.30 -10.21 -8.28
CA GLY A 111 -34.24 -10.89 -6.98
C GLY A 111 -33.49 -10.06 -5.96
N HIS A 112 -34.10 -9.83 -4.78
CA HIS A 112 -33.49 -9.02 -3.72
C HIS A 112 -32.34 -9.79 -3.04
N PHE A 113 -31.13 -9.74 -3.61
CA PHE A 113 -29.92 -10.11 -2.89
C PHE A 113 -29.68 -9.11 -1.76
N SER A 114 -29.37 -9.60 -0.56
CA SER A 114 -28.91 -8.75 0.53
C SER A 114 -27.51 -8.20 0.23
N THR A 115 -27.11 -7.13 0.94
CA THR A 115 -25.75 -6.58 0.84
C THR A 115 -24.68 -7.63 1.17
N GLU A 116 -24.98 -8.55 2.10
CA GLU A 116 -24.09 -9.66 2.45
C GLU A 116 -23.96 -10.63 1.27
N ASP A 117 -25.07 -10.97 0.60
CA ASP A 117 -25.05 -11.89 -0.54
C ASP A 117 -24.25 -11.33 -1.71
N VAL A 118 -24.44 -10.04 -2.02
CA VAL A 118 -23.66 -9.34 -3.05
C VAL A 118 -22.17 -9.39 -2.73
N GLU A 119 -21.80 -9.14 -1.47
CA GLU A 119 -20.41 -9.13 -1.03
C GLU A 119 -19.79 -10.53 -1.07
N VAL A 120 -20.50 -11.57 -0.63
CA VAL A 120 -20.04 -12.97 -0.71
C VAL A 120 -19.80 -13.39 -2.16
N ARG A 121 -20.73 -13.06 -3.07
CA ARG A 121 -20.59 -13.37 -4.50
C ARG A 121 -19.40 -12.66 -5.12
N ASN A 122 -19.22 -11.36 -4.83
CA ASN A 122 -18.09 -10.58 -5.35
C ASN A 122 -16.74 -11.14 -4.89
N ARG A 123 -16.62 -11.52 -3.61
CA ARG A 123 -15.41 -12.14 -3.06
C ARG A 123 -15.10 -13.46 -3.73
N LEU A 124 -16.12 -14.29 -3.89
CA LEU A 124 -15.96 -15.61 -4.47
C LEU A 124 -15.51 -15.50 -5.93
N PHE A 125 -16.08 -14.58 -6.71
CA PHE A 125 -15.62 -14.28 -8.08
C PHE A 125 -14.13 -13.90 -8.10
N TRP A 126 -13.71 -12.91 -7.30
CA TRP A 126 -12.33 -12.44 -7.31
C TRP A 126 -11.34 -13.48 -6.78
N SER A 127 -11.77 -14.33 -5.84
CA SER A 127 -10.99 -15.48 -5.37
C SER A 127 -10.76 -16.49 -6.51
N CYS A 128 -11.81 -16.82 -7.27
CA CYS A 128 -11.70 -17.69 -8.42
C CYS A 128 -10.84 -17.08 -9.53
N TYR A 129 -11.03 -15.80 -9.83
CA TYR A 129 -10.25 -15.08 -10.84
C TYR A 129 -8.76 -15.09 -10.50
N PHE A 130 -8.41 -14.77 -9.26
CA PHE A 130 -7.01 -14.79 -8.80
C PHE A 130 -6.42 -16.20 -8.84
N TRP A 131 -7.15 -17.18 -8.30
CA TRP A 131 -6.71 -18.57 -8.25
C TRP A 131 -6.51 -19.15 -9.66
N ASP A 132 -7.39 -18.83 -10.62
CA ASP A 132 -7.24 -19.17 -12.04
C ASP A 132 -5.93 -18.66 -12.62
N LYS A 133 -5.55 -17.40 -12.38
CA LYS A 133 -4.28 -16.86 -12.90
C LYS A 133 -3.09 -17.53 -12.23
N LEU A 134 -3.15 -17.72 -10.92
CA LEU A 134 -2.06 -18.31 -10.15
C LEU A 134 -1.81 -19.76 -10.55
N ILE A 135 -2.86 -20.59 -10.58
CA ILE A 135 -2.72 -22.02 -10.90
C ILE A 135 -2.40 -22.24 -12.38
N SER A 136 -2.92 -21.40 -13.27
CA SER A 136 -2.60 -21.43 -14.71
C SER A 136 -1.14 -21.07 -14.96
N LEU A 137 -0.63 -20.02 -14.29
CA LEU A 137 0.79 -19.68 -14.35
C LEU A 137 1.65 -20.82 -13.81
N TYR A 138 1.29 -21.37 -12.64
CA TYR A 138 2.06 -22.43 -11.97
C TYR A 138 2.15 -23.72 -12.81
N PHE A 139 1.09 -24.09 -13.52
CA PHE A 139 1.07 -25.29 -14.37
C PHE A 139 1.35 -25.02 -15.85
N GLY A 140 1.67 -23.78 -16.24
CA GLY A 140 1.93 -23.42 -17.64
C GLY A 140 0.71 -23.57 -18.56
N ARG A 141 -0.48 -23.24 -18.06
CA ARG A 141 -1.76 -23.36 -18.77
C ARG A 141 -2.37 -21.99 -19.02
N ALA A 142 -3.31 -21.93 -19.96
CA ALA A 142 -4.06 -20.70 -20.22
C ALA A 142 -5.17 -20.53 -19.17
N PRO A 143 -5.34 -19.32 -18.62
CA PRO A 143 -6.37 -19.07 -17.64
C PRO A 143 -7.78 -19.00 -18.27
N MET A 144 -8.78 -19.49 -17.55
CA MET A 144 -10.15 -19.66 -18.06
C MET A 144 -11.09 -18.51 -17.69
N VAL A 145 -10.97 -17.95 -16.49
CA VAL A 145 -11.91 -16.96 -15.95
C VAL A 145 -11.59 -15.58 -16.55
N GLN A 146 -12.50 -15.01 -17.32
CA GLN A 146 -12.30 -13.70 -17.94
C GLN A 146 -12.89 -12.59 -17.06
N ASN A 147 -12.24 -11.43 -17.05
CA ASN A 147 -12.79 -10.21 -16.46
C ASN A 147 -13.39 -9.37 -17.59
N SER A 148 -14.64 -8.98 -17.45
CA SER A 148 -15.37 -8.21 -18.46
C SER A 148 -16.20 -7.11 -17.80
N GLU A 149 -16.82 -6.25 -18.61
CA GLU A 149 -17.67 -5.18 -18.09
C GLU A 149 -18.86 -5.69 -17.28
N ILE A 150 -19.33 -6.91 -17.51
CA ILE A 150 -20.45 -7.51 -16.75
C ILE A 150 -20.00 -8.13 -15.43
N SER A 151 -18.69 -8.26 -15.19
CA SER A 151 -18.14 -8.89 -13.99
C SER A 151 -18.27 -8.02 -12.74
N PRO A 152 -18.27 -8.62 -11.53
CA PRO A 152 -18.27 -7.89 -10.27
C PRO A 152 -17.23 -6.77 -10.20
N PRO A 153 -17.55 -5.60 -9.61
CA PRO A 153 -16.60 -4.51 -9.50
C PRO A 153 -15.40 -4.90 -8.62
N ARG A 154 -14.20 -4.40 -8.97
CA ARG A 154 -12.95 -4.61 -8.20
C ARG A 154 -12.99 -3.98 -6.80
N VAL A 155 -13.91 -3.04 -6.55
CA VAL A 155 -14.07 -2.36 -5.26
C VAL A 155 -15.15 -3.10 -4.47
N LEU A 156 -14.72 -3.93 -3.52
CA LEU A 156 -15.60 -4.55 -2.54
C LEU A 156 -16.20 -3.45 -1.66
N THR A 157 -17.53 -3.38 -1.62
CA THR A 157 -18.26 -2.34 -0.89
C THR A 157 -18.31 -2.68 0.59
N SER A 158 -17.19 -2.52 1.30
CA SER A 158 -17.12 -1.95 2.66
C SER A 158 -15.72 -2.14 3.27
N ALA A 159 -15.24 -1.10 3.93
CA ALA A 159 -13.94 -1.07 4.62
C ALA A 159 -13.85 -2.00 5.85
N HIS A 160 -14.89 -2.78 6.17
CA HIS A 160 -14.89 -3.69 7.32
C HIS A 160 -14.50 -5.13 6.99
N THR A 161 -14.40 -5.48 5.72
CA THR A 161 -14.44 -6.90 5.34
C THR A 161 -13.13 -7.38 4.69
N VAL A 162 -12.04 -6.60 4.83
CA VAL A 162 -10.67 -7.08 4.59
C VAL A 162 -10.30 -8.20 5.56
N PHE A 163 -10.91 -8.23 6.76
CA PHE A 163 -10.64 -9.23 7.80
C PHE A 163 -11.10 -10.66 7.48
N VAL A 164 -12.10 -10.82 6.59
CA VAL A 164 -12.68 -12.15 6.27
C VAL A 164 -12.03 -12.78 5.03
N LEU A 165 -11.33 -12.00 4.20
CA LEU A 165 -10.56 -12.53 3.07
C LEU A 165 -9.24 -13.18 3.53
N THR A 166 -8.77 -12.84 4.72
CA THR A 166 -7.64 -13.50 5.38
C THR A 166 -8.00 -14.91 5.85
N MET A 167 -9.26 -15.20 6.23
CA MET A 167 -9.57 -16.45 6.94
C MET A 167 -9.86 -17.69 6.07
N ALA A 168 -9.94 -17.57 4.74
CA ALA A 168 -10.25 -18.72 3.85
C ALA A 168 -9.09 -19.14 2.93
N VAL A 169 -7.99 -18.37 2.92
CA VAL A 169 -6.73 -18.69 2.25
C VAL A 169 -5.56 -18.21 3.14
N ASP A 170 -5.71 -18.24 4.46
CA ASP A 170 -4.56 -18.08 5.36
C ASP A 170 -3.86 -19.42 5.42
N ASP A 171 -2.96 -19.63 4.45
CA ASP A 171 -1.63 -20.16 4.79
C ASP A 171 -0.59 -20.00 3.69
N THR A 172 -0.51 -18.80 3.15
CA THR A 172 0.78 -18.29 2.73
C THR A 172 0.83 -16.82 3.07
N ALA A 173 0.68 -16.54 4.37
CA ALA A 173 1.50 -15.50 4.98
C ALA A 173 2.97 -15.99 5.03
N GLU A 174 3.58 -16.30 3.87
CA GLU A 174 5.04 -16.35 3.78
C GLU A 174 5.53 -14.91 3.61
N ILE A 175 5.58 -14.24 4.76
CA ILE A 175 6.59 -13.24 5.06
C ILE A 175 7.86 -14.03 5.41
N GLU A 176 8.53 -14.65 4.43
CA GLU A 176 9.97 -15.01 4.50
C GLU A 176 10.50 -15.37 3.10
N LEU A 177 11.76 -14.99 2.85
CA LEU A 177 12.43 -15.22 1.57
C LEU A 177 12.91 -16.66 1.49
N TRP A 178 12.50 -17.37 0.44
CA TRP A 178 13.30 -18.46 -0.13
C TRP A 178 14.64 -17.86 -0.57
N ALA A 179 15.71 -18.24 0.12
CA ALA A 179 17.07 -17.99 -0.31
C ALA A 179 17.57 -19.21 -1.07
N ASP A 180 17.93 -19.04 -2.34
CA ASP A 180 18.85 -19.96 -2.99
C ASP A 180 20.24 -19.33 -3.01
N VAL A 181 21.15 -20.04 -2.34
CA VAL A 181 22.59 -19.88 -2.38
C VAL A 181 23.07 -20.29 -3.79
N PHE A 182 23.74 -19.36 -4.47
CA PHE A 182 24.59 -19.50 -5.66
C PHE A 182 24.75 -20.91 -6.28
N ASP A 183 24.42 -21.07 -7.57
CA ASP A 183 25.39 -21.56 -8.58
C ASP A 183 24.98 -21.27 -10.04
N ASP A 184 25.99 -21.13 -10.89
CA ASP A 184 26.00 -20.63 -12.27
C ASP A 184 25.48 -21.63 -13.33
N ASN A 185 24.40 -21.30 -14.07
CA ASN A 185 24.23 -21.79 -15.45
C ASN A 185 23.26 -20.93 -16.30
N PRO A 186 23.59 -20.54 -17.55
CA PRO A 186 22.78 -19.61 -18.34
C PRO A 186 21.95 -20.33 -19.41
N SER A 187 20.65 -20.49 -19.16
CA SER A 187 19.69 -20.79 -20.24
C SER A 187 18.29 -20.29 -19.86
N HIS A 188 17.92 -19.14 -20.47
CA HIS A 188 16.58 -18.58 -20.76
C HIS A 188 15.35 -19.18 -20.05
N ARG A 189 14.32 -18.48 -19.59
CA ARG A 189 13.75 -17.09 -19.60
C ARG A 189 12.32 -17.26 -18.97
N PRO A 190 11.40 -16.27 -18.82
CA PRO A 190 11.48 -14.92 -18.26
C PRO A 190 10.32 -14.60 -17.26
N GLU A 191 10.42 -13.42 -16.62
CA GLU A 191 9.32 -12.47 -16.33
C GLU A 191 8.59 -12.42 -14.95
N HIS A 192 9.20 -11.57 -14.11
CA HIS A 192 8.79 -10.86 -12.90
C HIS A 192 7.60 -9.86 -13.04
N SER A 193 6.44 -10.24 -13.58
CA SER A 193 5.33 -9.25 -13.69
C SER A 193 4.38 -9.20 -12.48
N THR A 194 4.38 -10.19 -11.58
CA THR A 194 3.40 -10.25 -10.46
C THR A 194 3.99 -9.88 -9.09
N GLN A 195 5.31 -9.75 -8.98
CA GLN A 195 5.98 -9.32 -7.74
C GLN A 195 5.98 -7.79 -7.57
N CYS A 196 5.66 -7.06 -8.64
CA CYS A 196 5.71 -5.60 -8.72
C CYS A 196 4.44 -4.87 -8.27
N THR A 197 3.61 -5.45 -7.39
CA THR A 197 2.49 -4.71 -6.78
C THR A 197 2.41 -4.87 -5.26
N TYR A 198 2.79 -6.04 -4.71
CA TYR A 198 2.64 -6.31 -3.26
C TYR A 198 3.95 -6.20 -2.45
N LYS A 199 5.10 -5.95 -3.11
CA LYS A 199 6.39 -5.61 -2.47
C LYS A 199 6.80 -4.13 -2.67
N ILE A 200 5.94 -3.31 -3.28
CA ILE A 200 6.34 -2.02 -3.88
C ILE A 200 6.51 -0.89 -2.87
N CYS A 201 5.66 -0.79 -1.84
CA CYS A 201 5.73 0.30 -0.87
C CYS A 201 6.43 -0.15 0.41
N GLY A 202 7.77 -0.16 0.40
CA GLY A 202 8.55 -0.40 1.63
C GLY A 202 8.42 0.75 2.62
N LEU A 203 8.08 1.94 2.14
CA LEU A 203 7.83 3.12 2.95
C LEU A 203 6.74 3.98 2.32
N VAL A 204 5.85 4.52 3.15
CA VAL A 204 5.13 5.74 2.79
C VAL A 204 5.41 6.79 3.84
N CYS A 205 5.83 7.98 3.39
CA CYS A 205 5.78 9.16 4.23
C CYS A 205 4.31 9.50 4.46
N LEU A 206 3.84 9.17 5.66
CA LEU A 206 2.45 9.29 6.06
C LEU A 206 2.33 10.45 7.00
N TYR A 207 1.85 11.54 6.43
CA TYR A 207 1.61 12.71 7.20
C TYR A 207 0.47 12.45 8.23
N HIS A 208 0.62 13.04 9.42
CA HIS A 208 -0.46 13.40 10.33
C HIS A 208 -1.13 12.34 11.24
N ILE A 209 -1.07 12.63 12.54
CA ILE A 209 -2.02 12.17 13.56
C ILE A 209 -2.77 13.40 14.05
N LEU A 210 -4.08 13.43 13.82
CA LEU A 210 -4.99 14.50 14.22
C LEU A 210 -5.71 14.11 15.52
N ARG A 211 -5.42 14.81 16.62
CA ARG A 211 -6.32 14.90 17.79
C ARG A 211 -6.64 16.36 18.11
N ARG A 212 -7.91 16.65 18.36
CA ARG A 212 -8.51 17.97 18.64
C ARG A 212 -7.57 18.95 19.38
N ALA A 213 -7.12 20.01 18.70
CA ALA A 213 -6.71 21.25 19.37
C ALA A 213 -8.00 22.04 19.66
N PRO A 214 -8.22 22.54 20.88
CA PRO A 214 -9.51 23.08 21.31
C PRO A 214 -9.98 24.36 20.59
N GLU A 215 -9.18 24.99 19.72
CA GLU A 215 -9.41 26.39 19.28
C GLU A 215 -9.42 26.66 17.75
N CYS A 216 -9.37 25.67 16.85
CA CYS A 216 -9.35 25.92 15.40
C CYS A 216 -10.62 25.49 14.63
N HIS A 217 -11.23 26.46 13.92
CA HIS A 217 -12.27 26.27 12.90
C HIS A 217 -11.73 26.57 11.48
N PRO A 218 -12.13 25.82 10.43
CA PRO A 218 -12.92 24.60 10.49
C PRO A 218 -12.08 23.45 11.05
N SER A 219 -12.68 22.67 11.97
CA SER A 219 -12.00 21.53 12.59
C SER A 219 -11.95 20.36 11.61
N PRO A 220 -10.75 19.87 11.23
CA PRO A 220 -10.65 18.69 10.35
C PRO A 220 -11.18 17.43 11.04
N SER A 221 -11.55 16.43 10.26
CA SER A 221 -11.97 15.11 10.75
C SER A 221 -10.87 14.47 11.61
N LEU A 222 -11.29 13.78 12.68
CA LEU A 222 -10.37 13.22 13.67
C LEU A 222 -9.74 11.93 13.13
N HIS A 223 -8.42 11.90 13.01
CA HIS A 223 -7.67 10.76 12.49
C HIS A 223 -6.55 10.39 13.45
N ASN A 224 -6.68 9.24 14.13
CA ASN A 224 -5.69 8.77 15.09
C ASN A 224 -4.72 7.75 14.48
N LEU A 225 -3.73 7.31 15.25
CA LEU A 225 -2.75 6.32 14.82
C LEU A 225 -3.37 5.04 14.24
N SER A 226 -4.47 4.53 14.82
CA SER A 226 -5.14 3.34 14.30
C SER A 226 -5.74 3.58 12.91
N ASN A 227 -6.23 4.79 12.64
CA ASN A 227 -6.70 5.16 11.30
C ASN A 227 -5.54 5.23 10.30
N THR A 228 -4.38 5.75 10.72
CA THR A 228 -3.16 5.77 9.90
C THR A 228 -2.72 4.36 9.54
N LEU A 229 -2.57 3.46 10.53
CA LEU A 229 -2.18 2.06 10.30
C LEU A 229 -3.20 1.30 9.43
N SER A 230 -4.49 1.62 9.57
CA SER A 230 -5.53 1.05 8.73
C SER A 230 -5.38 1.47 7.27
N PHE A 231 -5.13 2.76 7.01
CA PHE A 231 -4.84 3.26 5.67
C PHE A 231 -3.52 2.70 5.11
N GLU A 232 -2.47 2.59 5.93
CA GLU A 232 -1.19 1.98 5.52
C GLU A 232 -1.36 0.59 4.95
N SER A 233 -2.21 -0.19 5.61
CA SER A 233 -2.52 -1.56 5.22
C SER A 233 -3.22 -1.62 3.86
N THR A 234 -4.04 -0.61 3.51
CA THR A 234 -4.75 -0.59 2.21
C THR A 234 -3.83 -0.26 1.03
N ILE A 235 -2.73 0.46 1.28
CA ILE A 235 -1.75 0.81 0.25
C ILE A 235 -0.46 -0.03 0.31
N GLY A 236 -0.46 -1.09 1.13
CA GLY A 236 0.62 -2.08 1.19
C GLY A 236 1.91 -1.58 1.83
N THR A 237 1.81 -0.66 2.80
CA THR A 237 2.96 -0.04 3.46
C THR A 237 3.24 -0.61 4.83
N ARG A 238 4.53 -0.73 5.18
CA ARG A 238 4.98 -1.30 6.47
C ARG A 238 5.68 -0.31 7.39
N ASN A 239 6.10 0.82 6.84
CA ASN A 239 6.88 1.84 7.54
C ASN A 239 6.30 3.22 7.23
N THR A 240 6.29 4.07 8.25
CA THR A 240 5.63 5.36 8.23
C THR A 240 6.50 6.47 8.80
N VAL A 241 6.52 7.59 8.09
CA VAL A 241 7.12 8.85 8.55
C VAL A 241 6.01 9.81 8.93
N ILE A 242 5.83 10.04 10.24
CA ILE A 242 4.82 10.95 10.77
C ILE A 242 5.38 12.37 10.78
N VAL A 243 4.66 13.26 10.09
CA VAL A 243 5.03 14.67 10.02
C VAL A 243 4.12 15.53 10.89
N GLN A 244 4.73 16.44 11.64
CA GLN A 244 4.03 17.42 12.47
C GLN A 244 3.17 18.36 11.62
N LEU A 245 1.91 18.54 12.04
CA LEU A 245 1.01 19.51 11.45
C LEU A 245 1.29 20.92 11.95
N SER A 246 1.15 21.90 11.06
CA SER A 246 1.26 23.32 11.42
C SER A 246 0.22 23.77 12.46
N ILE A 247 -0.93 23.10 12.56
CA ILE A 247 -1.97 23.42 13.56
C ILE A 247 -1.50 23.20 15.00
N TYR A 248 -0.51 22.35 15.21
CA TYR A 248 0.08 22.07 16.53
C TYR A 248 1.31 22.91 16.81
N SER A 249 1.71 23.79 15.87
CA SER A 249 2.94 24.57 15.98
C SER A 249 4.11 23.67 16.38
N ASN A 250 4.85 24.03 17.42
CA ASN A 250 6.01 23.28 17.94
C ASN A 250 5.65 22.27 19.05
N ASP A 251 4.37 22.04 19.34
CA ASP A 251 3.96 20.99 20.28
C ASP A 251 3.96 19.62 19.60
N ASN A 252 5.09 18.91 19.71
CA ASN A 252 5.28 17.58 19.13
C ASN A 252 4.71 16.43 19.98
N THR A 253 3.97 16.71 21.06
CA THR A 253 3.56 15.68 22.03
C THR A 253 2.81 14.51 21.38
N PHE A 254 1.91 14.79 20.43
CA PHE A 254 1.16 13.75 19.73
C PHE A 254 2.04 12.88 18.83
N LEU A 255 2.93 13.50 18.07
CA LEU A 255 3.89 12.80 17.21
C LEU A 255 4.80 11.89 18.05
N ILE A 256 5.34 12.41 19.15
CA ILE A 256 6.22 11.64 20.03
C ILE A 256 5.49 10.47 20.71
N ASN A 257 4.24 10.68 21.13
CA ASN A 257 3.40 9.61 21.68
C ASN A 257 3.11 8.52 20.64
N ALA A 258 2.96 8.87 19.37
CA ALA A 258 2.75 7.92 18.31
C ALA A 258 4.01 7.10 18.01
N LEU A 259 5.17 7.76 17.91
CA LEU A 259 6.46 7.06 17.72
C LEU A 259 6.76 6.09 18.87
N THR A 260 6.37 6.44 20.09
CA THR A 260 6.50 5.55 21.26
C THR A 260 5.69 4.26 21.09
N LYS A 261 4.53 4.31 20.41
CA LYS A 261 3.66 3.15 20.17
C LYS A 261 4.09 2.32 18.96
N ILE A 262 4.48 2.98 17.87
CA ILE A 262 4.89 2.31 16.62
C ILE A 262 6.29 1.69 16.75
N GLY A 263 7.17 2.37 17.49
CA GLY A 263 8.57 2.00 17.64
C GLY A 263 9.41 2.39 16.43
N LYS A 264 10.71 2.60 16.67
CA LYS A 264 11.71 3.01 15.66
C LYS A 264 11.97 1.97 14.56
N ARG A 265 11.35 0.80 14.60
CA ARG A 265 11.46 -0.17 13.49
C ARG A 265 10.56 0.25 12.32
N HIS A 266 9.37 0.75 12.64
CA HIS A 266 8.32 1.07 11.67
C HIS A 266 7.98 2.56 11.60
N GLY A 267 8.34 3.34 12.63
CA GLY A 267 8.01 4.77 12.71
C GLY A 267 9.23 5.67 12.58
N ARG A 268 9.08 6.76 11.82
CA ARG A 268 9.98 7.93 11.81
C ARG A 268 9.18 9.20 12.03
N GLY A 269 9.85 10.24 12.51
CA GLY A 269 9.21 11.52 12.81
C GLY A 269 9.88 12.71 12.13
N VAL A 270 9.06 13.65 11.67
CA VAL A 270 9.44 15.00 11.27
C VAL A 270 8.73 15.98 12.19
N ILE A 271 9.50 16.67 13.04
CA ILE A 271 8.93 17.54 14.10
C ILE A 271 8.82 19.00 13.66
N GLY A 272 7.90 19.74 14.29
CA GLY A 272 7.93 21.20 14.29
C GLY A 272 8.96 21.68 15.32
N PHE A 273 9.69 22.74 15.02
CA PHE A 273 10.63 23.30 15.99
C PHE A 273 10.81 24.80 15.80
N ASP A 274 11.25 25.44 16.87
CA ASP A 274 11.74 26.81 16.88
C ASP A 274 13.17 26.77 17.42
N ALA A 275 14.13 27.12 16.57
CA ALA A 275 15.55 27.06 16.86
C ALA A 275 15.97 28.04 17.96
N ASP A 276 15.22 29.13 18.16
CA ASP A 276 15.58 30.16 19.13
C ASP A 276 15.18 29.74 20.56
N THR A 277 14.20 28.85 20.71
CA THR A 277 13.64 28.46 22.00
C THR A 277 13.98 27.02 22.41
N ILE A 278 14.29 26.13 21.46
CA ILE A 278 14.53 24.73 21.76
C ILE A 278 15.96 24.46 22.25
N SER A 279 16.09 23.68 23.32
CA SER A 279 17.40 23.16 23.75
C SER A 279 17.74 21.85 23.04
N PHE A 280 19.03 21.50 23.00
CA PHE A 280 19.50 20.28 22.32
C PHE A 280 19.05 18.96 23.01
N LYS A 281 18.81 18.99 24.32
CA LYS A 281 18.52 17.79 25.13
C LYS A 281 17.21 17.05 24.72
N PRO A 282 16.08 17.74 24.50
CA PRO A 282 14.89 17.12 23.90
C PRO A 282 15.15 16.45 22.54
N LEU A 283 15.96 17.08 21.69
CA LEU A 283 16.26 16.55 20.35
C LEU A 283 16.98 15.19 20.44
N GLN A 284 17.97 15.06 21.32
CA GLN A 284 18.65 13.78 21.57
C GLN A 284 17.70 12.69 22.09
N LYS A 285 16.66 13.06 22.86
CA LYS A 285 15.65 12.10 23.32
C LYS A 285 14.76 11.66 22.17
N TRP A 286 14.34 12.59 21.33
CA TRP A 286 13.47 12.31 20.19
C TRP A 286 14.18 11.55 19.07
N ASP A 287 15.48 11.76 18.90
CA ASP A 287 16.33 10.98 18.00
C ASP A 287 16.26 9.47 18.31
N LYS A 288 16.35 9.12 19.61
CA LYS A 288 16.23 7.73 20.08
C LYS A 288 14.84 7.11 19.83
N LEU A 289 13.81 7.95 19.69
CA LEU A 289 12.44 7.54 19.38
C LEU A 289 12.18 7.43 17.86
N GLY A 290 13.12 7.85 17.01
CA GLY A 290 13.02 7.76 15.55
C GLY A 290 12.73 9.09 14.85
N VAL A 291 12.84 10.24 15.53
CA VAL A 291 12.83 11.53 14.82
C VAL A 291 14.09 11.66 13.97
N ARG A 292 13.95 12.15 12.74
CA ARG A 292 15.05 12.30 11.77
C ARG A 292 15.08 13.64 11.05
N SER A 293 14.07 14.47 11.28
CA SER A 293 13.92 15.72 10.54
C SER A 293 13.12 16.74 11.32
N VAL A 294 13.32 17.98 10.92
CA VAL A 294 12.54 19.14 11.34
C VAL A 294 11.84 19.76 10.12
N ARG A 295 10.61 20.22 10.29
CA ARG A 295 9.82 20.84 9.22
C ARG A 295 9.88 22.37 9.28
N LEU A 296 10.16 23.00 8.14
CA LEU A 296 10.01 24.44 7.94
C LEU A 296 8.97 24.72 6.85
N ASN A 297 7.89 25.39 7.24
CA ASN A 297 6.85 25.83 6.33
C ASN A 297 7.10 27.27 5.86
N ILE A 298 7.93 27.41 4.82
CA ILE A 298 8.28 28.70 4.23
C ILE A 298 7.09 29.27 3.46
N LYS A 299 6.38 28.43 2.70
CA LYS A 299 5.27 28.83 1.83
C LYS A 299 4.11 29.50 2.57
N SER A 300 3.83 29.07 3.81
CA SER A 300 2.69 29.57 4.60
C SER A 300 3.08 30.64 5.62
N ASN A 301 4.32 30.61 6.12
CA ASN A 301 4.71 31.38 7.31
C ASN A 301 5.84 32.39 7.07
N ASN A 302 6.34 32.54 5.83
CA ASN A 302 7.45 33.45 5.47
C ASN A 302 8.73 33.26 6.32
N ILE A 303 8.95 32.04 6.83
CA ILE A 303 10.13 31.68 7.63
C ILE A 303 11.34 31.59 6.69
N LYS A 304 12.51 32.05 7.15
CA LYS A 304 13.79 31.89 6.44
C LYS A 304 14.59 30.75 7.04
N LEU A 305 15.32 30.04 6.18
CA LEU A 305 16.34 29.09 6.62
C LEU A 305 17.52 29.90 7.20
N THR A 306 17.95 29.58 8.42
CA THR A 306 19.05 30.28 9.11
C THR A 306 20.18 29.32 9.48
N GLU A 307 21.39 29.85 9.63
CA GLU A 307 22.55 29.06 10.05
C GLU A 307 22.37 28.44 11.44
N VAL A 308 21.69 29.13 12.35
CA VAL A 308 21.37 28.63 13.70
C VAL A 308 20.54 27.35 13.64
N GLN A 309 19.52 27.31 12.76
CA GLN A 309 18.71 26.12 12.52
C GLN A 309 19.56 24.95 12.00
N LEU A 310 20.50 25.22 11.10
CA LEU A 310 21.36 24.19 10.52
C LEU A 310 22.33 23.61 11.56
N GLN A 311 22.93 24.45 12.40
CA GLN A 311 23.89 24.02 13.40
C GLN A 311 23.27 23.17 14.52
N ILE A 312 22.01 23.43 14.91
CA ILE A 312 21.38 22.68 16.01
C ILE A 312 21.05 21.23 15.64
N ILE A 313 20.72 20.94 14.37
CA ILE A 313 20.36 19.57 13.94
C ILE A 313 21.54 18.77 13.40
N LYS A 314 22.61 19.45 12.96
CA LYS A 314 23.81 18.82 12.37
C LYS A 314 24.41 17.70 13.23
N PRO A 315 24.54 17.82 14.57
CA PRO A 315 25.11 16.74 15.40
C PRO A 315 24.25 15.47 15.45
N LEU A 316 22.98 15.54 15.05
CA LEU A 316 22.05 14.41 15.00
C LEU A 316 22.00 13.74 13.63
N ASN A 317 22.69 14.30 12.63
CA ASN A 317 22.59 13.89 11.22
C ASN A 317 21.14 13.89 10.71
N TRP A 318 20.32 14.83 11.22
CA TRP A 318 18.95 15.03 10.76
C TRP A 318 18.92 15.88 9.50
N ILE A 319 17.81 15.78 8.77
CA ILE A 319 17.54 16.58 7.57
C ILE A 319 16.53 17.70 7.87
N PHE A 320 16.34 18.59 6.90
CA PHE A 320 15.22 19.53 6.89
C PHE A 320 14.15 19.10 5.89
N GLU A 321 12.88 19.08 6.30
CA GLU A 321 11.76 19.04 5.37
C GLU A 321 11.25 20.46 5.12
N LEU A 322 11.32 20.92 3.87
CA LEU A 322 10.90 22.26 3.48
C LEU A 322 9.61 22.20 2.66
N TYR A 323 8.60 22.95 3.11
CA TYR A 323 7.46 23.31 2.25
C TYR A 323 7.66 24.74 1.74
N ILE A 324 8.08 24.84 0.47
CA ILE A 324 8.46 26.08 -0.24
C ILE A 324 7.83 26.06 -1.64
N GLY A 325 7.51 27.25 -2.17
CA GLY A 325 7.01 27.41 -3.54
C GLY A 325 8.13 27.35 -4.57
N MET A 326 7.84 26.78 -5.75
CA MET A 326 8.82 26.61 -6.82
C MET A 326 9.39 27.97 -7.26
N GLU A 327 8.58 29.01 -7.23
CA GLU A 327 8.97 30.38 -7.55
C GLU A 327 10.06 30.95 -6.63
N ASP A 328 10.25 30.37 -5.44
CA ASP A 328 11.23 30.78 -4.44
C ASP A 328 12.54 29.97 -4.51
N PHE A 329 12.64 28.94 -5.36
CA PHE A 329 13.88 28.19 -5.55
C PHE A 329 15.11 29.02 -5.97
N PRO A 330 15.00 30.11 -6.76
CA PRO A 330 16.14 30.99 -7.03
C PRO A 330 16.76 31.58 -5.76
N LYS A 331 15.96 31.78 -4.70
CA LYS A 331 16.44 32.28 -3.40
C LYS A 331 17.08 31.18 -2.55
N LEU A 332 16.70 29.92 -2.80
CA LEU A 332 17.19 28.75 -2.08
C LEU A 332 18.55 28.27 -2.62
N GLU A 333 18.75 28.30 -3.95
CA GLU A 333 19.99 27.86 -4.62
C GLU A 333 21.30 28.39 -3.98
N PRO A 334 21.48 29.70 -3.72
CA PRO A 334 22.71 30.21 -3.12
C PRO A 334 22.89 29.73 -1.67
N ILE A 335 21.82 29.41 -0.96
CA ILE A 335 21.89 28.93 0.43
C ILE A 335 22.35 27.48 0.42
N VAL A 336 21.76 26.64 -0.45
CA VAL A 336 21.99 25.18 -0.51
C VAL A 336 23.41 24.81 -0.89
N ALA A 337 24.07 25.60 -1.73
CA ALA A 337 25.45 25.36 -2.16
C ALA A 337 26.43 25.26 -0.97
N ASP A 338 26.14 25.99 0.12
CA ASP A 338 26.99 26.05 1.31
C ASP A 338 26.49 25.15 2.46
N LEU A 339 25.38 24.42 2.26
CA LEU A 339 24.81 23.58 3.32
C LEU A 339 25.51 22.25 3.45
N SER A 340 25.89 21.91 4.69
CA SER A 340 26.36 20.57 5.06
C SER A 340 25.23 19.61 5.45
N VAL A 341 23.98 19.91 5.09
CA VAL A 341 22.78 19.17 5.53
C VAL A 341 21.88 18.90 4.32
N THR A 342 21.31 17.70 4.26
CA THR A 342 20.34 17.32 3.22
C THR A 342 19.00 18.01 3.46
N LEU A 343 18.35 18.47 2.39
CA LEU A 343 16.98 19.00 2.44
C LEU A 343 16.03 18.07 1.67
N SER A 344 14.87 17.77 2.25
CA SER A 344 13.71 17.18 1.58
C SER A 344 12.74 18.30 1.19
N ILE A 345 12.44 18.44 -0.10
CA ILE A 345 11.49 19.41 -0.62
C ILE A 345 10.12 18.74 -0.76
N ALA A 346 9.13 19.21 -0.03
CA ALA A 346 7.80 18.65 -0.03
C ALA A 346 7.01 18.97 -1.31
N HIS A 347 6.09 18.07 -1.69
CA HIS A 347 4.98 18.34 -2.61
C HIS A 347 5.36 18.88 -4.00
N PHE A 348 6.32 18.24 -4.70
CA PHE A 348 6.88 18.69 -5.98
C PHE A 348 7.51 20.10 -5.95
N GLY A 349 7.75 20.67 -4.77
CA GLY A 349 8.11 22.08 -4.65
C GLY A 349 6.95 23.04 -4.82
N ALA A 350 5.72 22.59 -4.55
CA ALA A 350 4.49 23.40 -4.59
C ALA A 350 4.39 24.29 -5.86
N PRO A 351 4.42 23.69 -7.07
CA PRO A 351 4.43 24.44 -8.32
C PRO A 351 3.16 25.27 -8.49
N ASN A 352 3.30 26.43 -9.11
CA ASN A 352 2.17 27.20 -9.60
C ASN A 352 1.84 26.77 -11.04
N LEU A 353 0.89 25.84 -11.19
CA LEU A 353 0.52 25.26 -12.48
C LEU A 353 -0.60 26.08 -13.14
N PRO A 354 -0.54 26.30 -14.47
CA PRO A 354 -1.63 26.93 -15.19
C PRO A 354 -2.87 26.03 -15.21
N LEU A 355 -4.05 26.64 -15.41
CA LEU A 355 -5.27 25.87 -15.65
C LEU A 355 -5.15 25.09 -16.96
N PRO A 356 -5.69 23.85 -17.04
CA PRO A 356 -5.61 23.01 -18.23
C PRO A 356 -6.16 23.67 -19.50
N GLU A 357 -7.20 24.50 -19.35
CA GLU A 357 -7.84 25.25 -20.45
C GLU A 357 -6.93 26.33 -21.06
N ASN A 358 -5.96 26.83 -20.29
CA ASN A 358 -5.10 27.96 -20.65
C ASN A 358 -3.68 27.53 -21.02
N THR A 359 -3.44 26.24 -21.24
CA THR A 359 -2.10 25.71 -21.48
C THR A 359 -2.09 24.58 -22.52
N THR A 360 -0.96 24.42 -23.20
CA THR A 360 -0.74 23.28 -24.09
C THR A 360 -0.22 22.11 -23.25
N LEU A 361 -0.89 20.96 -23.36
CA LEU A 361 -0.53 19.74 -22.63
C LEU A 361 0.16 18.72 -23.57
N PRO A 362 1.17 17.97 -23.11
CA PRO A 362 1.79 18.04 -21.78
C PRO A 362 2.58 19.32 -21.58
N LEU A 363 2.55 19.85 -20.35
CA LEU A 363 3.24 21.10 -20.01
C LEU A 363 4.76 20.90 -20.05
N ASP A 364 5.46 21.76 -20.79
CA ASP A 364 6.92 21.85 -20.67
C ASP A 364 7.28 22.52 -19.32
N PRO A 365 7.88 21.78 -18.37
CA PRO A 365 8.15 22.29 -17.03
C PRO A 365 9.18 23.42 -17.03
N TYR A 366 10.00 23.59 -18.09
CA TYR A 366 10.96 24.70 -18.19
C TYR A 366 10.27 26.07 -18.37
N ASN A 367 8.99 26.09 -18.73
CA ASN A 367 8.19 27.31 -18.75
C ASN A 367 7.73 27.75 -17.34
N LEU A 368 7.88 26.89 -16.33
CA LEU A 368 7.54 27.23 -14.95
C LEU A 368 8.66 28.00 -14.27
N VAL A 369 8.30 29.09 -13.60
CA VAL A 369 9.23 29.89 -12.80
C VAL A 369 9.80 29.01 -11.69
N GLY A 370 11.12 28.84 -11.69
CA GLY A 370 11.85 28.09 -10.66
C GLY A 370 12.18 26.63 -11.02
N PHE A 371 11.59 26.05 -12.07
CA PHE A 371 11.89 24.64 -12.42
C PHE A 371 13.36 24.41 -12.80
N GLN A 372 13.97 25.33 -13.55
CA GLN A 372 15.40 25.25 -13.87
C GLN A 372 16.27 25.25 -12.61
N PHE A 373 15.88 26.01 -11.59
CA PHE A 373 16.57 26.06 -10.29
C PHE A 373 16.38 24.75 -9.52
N LEU A 374 15.17 24.16 -9.56
CA LEU A 374 14.95 22.80 -9.02
C LEU A 374 15.90 21.79 -9.67
N VAL A 375 16.05 21.83 -11.00
CA VAL A 375 16.98 20.92 -11.72
C VAL A 375 18.42 21.11 -11.24
N ASN A 376 18.87 22.35 -11.09
CA ASN A 376 20.23 22.64 -10.60
C ASN A 376 20.43 22.14 -9.16
N LEU A 377 19.47 22.42 -8.28
CA LEU A 377 19.43 21.96 -6.90
C LEU A 377 19.49 20.43 -6.80
N LEU A 378 18.70 19.73 -7.61
CA LEU A 378 18.69 18.26 -7.68
C LEU A 378 20.02 17.68 -8.18
N LYS A 379 20.68 18.34 -9.14
CA LYS A 379 22.02 17.96 -9.61
C LYS A 379 23.10 18.19 -8.56
N GLY A 380 22.90 19.15 -7.65
CA GLY A 380 23.82 19.44 -6.55
C GLY A 380 23.91 18.31 -5.51
N GLY A 381 22.97 17.37 -5.48
CA GLY A 381 23.07 16.13 -4.69
C GLY A 381 22.58 16.22 -3.24
N ASN A 382 22.46 17.43 -2.68
CA ASN A 382 22.01 17.64 -1.28
C ASN A 382 20.49 17.77 -1.12
N ILE A 383 19.73 17.56 -2.20
CA ILE A 383 18.28 17.72 -2.23
C ILE A 383 17.60 16.40 -2.56
N CYS A 384 16.62 16.04 -1.73
CA CYS A 384 15.58 15.07 -2.03
C CYS A 384 14.28 15.79 -2.37
N LEU A 385 13.45 15.19 -3.21
CA LEU A 385 12.16 15.75 -3.62
C LEU A 385 11.05 14.75 -3.35
N GLU A 386 9.97 15.22 -2.75
CA GLU A 386 8.79 14.39 -2.45
C GLU A 386 7.73 14.56 -3.52
N PHE A 387 7.35 13.44 -4.12
CA PHE A 387 6.19 13.35 -4.99
C PHE A 387 4.96 13.06 -4.14
N SER A 388 4.17 14.11 -3.95
CA SER A 388 2.97 14.08 -3.13
C SER A 388 2.05 15.25 -3.48
N VAL A 389 0.77 15.13 -3.14
CA VAL A 389 -0.16 16.27 -3.10
C VAL A 389 -0.41 16.94 -4.46
N ALA A 390 -0.21 16.22 -5.58
CA ALA A 390 -0.40 16.79 -6.91
C ALA A 390 -1.79 17.43 -7.11
N TYR A 391 -2.84 16.85 -6.51
CA TYR A 391 -4.22 17.35 -6.55
C TYR A 391 -4.42 18.79 -6.00
N ARG A 392 -3.49 19.29 -5.17
CA ARG A 392 -3.57 20.69 -4.72
C ARG A 392 -3.18 21.66 -5.82
N PHE A 393 -2.24 21.28 -6.69
CA PHE A 393 -1.64 22.15 -7.71
C PHE A 393 -2.16 21.89 -9.10
N ASP A 394 -2.27 20.61 -9.49
CA ASP A 394 -2.75 20.19 -10.79
C ASP A 394 -4.27 20.04 -10.77
N LYS A 395 -4.94 20.73 -11.69
CA LYS A 395 -6.40 20.66 -11.87
C LYS A 395 -6.80 19.78 -13.05
N ASP A 396 -5.83 19.27 -13.81
CA ASP A 396 -6.07 18.24 -14.81
C ASP A 396 -6.26 16.88 -14.10
N PRO A 397 -7.38 16.16 -14.32
CA PRO A 397 -7.60 14.85 -13.69
C PRO A 397 -6.57 13.80 -14.11
N GLU A 398 -5.92 14.00 -15.26
CA GLU A 398 -4.85 13.15 -15.77
C GLU A 398 -3.45 13.55 -15.30
N TYR A 399 -3.33 14.61 -14.48
CA TYR A 399 -2.07 15.12 -13.93
C TYR A 399 -1.01 15.50 -14.98
N ARG A 400 -1.43 15.92 -16.19
CA ARG A 400 -0.50 16.25 -17.30
C ARG A 400 0.24 17.57 -17.11
N CYS A 401 -0.18 18.43 -16.18
CA CYS A 401 0.58 19.65 -15.86
C CYS A 401 1.78 19.34 -14.95
N VAL A 402 1.62 18.44 -13.97
CA VAL A 402 2.73 18.04 -13.08
C VAL A 402 3.62 16.95 -13.70
N GLU A 403 3.12 16.21 -14.70
CA GLU A 403 3.85 15.14 -15.40
C GLU A 403 5.25 15.58 -15.87
N GLY A 404 5.36 16.76 -16.48
CA GLY A 404 6.64 17.30 -16.94
C GLY A 404 7.65 17.47 -15.80
N ILE A 405 7.20 17.99 -14.65
CA ILE A 405 8.03 18.15 -13.45
C ILE A 405 8.47 16.79 -12.93
N ALA A 406 7.54 15.82 -12.88
CA ALA A 406 7.81 14.48 -12.37
C ALA A 406 8.88 13.76 -13.20
N ARG A 407 8.67 13.70 -14.53
CA ARG A 407 9.60 13.06 -15.47
C ARG A 407 10.95 13.74 -15.49
N GLY A 408 10.97 15.07 -15.51
CA GLY A 408 12.20 15.84 -15.44
C GLY A 408 12.99 15.55 -14.17
N SER A 409 12.32 15.54 -13.01
CA SER A 409 12.96 15.29 -11.71
C SER A 409 13.49 13.85 -11.60
N LEU A 410 12.72 12.85 -12.07
CA LEU A 410 13.15 11.44 -12.10
C LEU A 410 14.42 11.26 -12.95
N LYS A 411 14.52 11.96 -14.09
CA LYS A 411 15.69 11.91 -14.97
C LYS A 411 16.96 12.42 -14.29
N PHE A 412 16.87 13.45 -13.43
CA PHE A 412 18.04 14.09 -12.83
C PHE A 412 18.41 13.55 -11.45
N ALA A 413 17.43 13.06 -10.69
CA ALA A 413 17.61 12.70 -9.29
C ALA A 413 16.76 11.50 -8.86
N GLY A 414 16.56 10.52 -9.74
CA GLY A 414 15.78 9.32 -9.46
C GLY A 414 16.19 8.52 -8.21
N ASP A 415 17.40 8.72 -7.72
CA ASP A 415 17.94 8.18 -6.48
C ASP A 415 17.64 9.02 -5.22
N ARG A 416 16.97 10.17 -5.39
CA ARG A 416 16.60 11.13 -4.33
C ARG A 416 15.15 11.59 -4.43
N ILE A 417 14.34 10.95 -5.26
CA ILE A 417 12.88 11.15 -5.30
C ILE A 417 12.21 10.18 -4.33
N ILE A 418 11.29 10.65 -3.48
CA ILE A 418 10.48 9.79 -2.60
C ILE A 418 8.99 10.01 -2.82
N PHE A 419 8.18 9.00 -2.54
CA PHE A 419 6.72 9.12 -2.51
C PHE A 419 6.19 9.44 -1.10
N ALA A 420 5.17 10.29 -1.04
CA ALA A 420 4.39 10.51 0.17
C ALA A 420 2.89 10.59 -0.14
N SER A 421 2.04 10.02 0.73
CA SER A 421 0.59 10.00 0.51
C SER A 421 -0.08 11.32 0.84
N ASP A 422 0.44 12.08 1.83
CA ASP A 422 -0.24 13.23 2.45
C ASP A 422 -1.61 12.91 3.06
N TRP A 423 -1.88 11.65 3.38
CA TRP A 423 -3.05 11.31 4.20
C TRP A 423 -3.04 12.13 5.50
N PRO A 424 -4.18 12.46 6.14
CA PRO A 424 -5.56 12.25 5.72
C PRO A 424 -6.05 13.31 4.73
N HIS A 425 -5.16 13.92 3.95
CA HIS A 425 -5.49 14.91 2.91
C HIS A 425 -6.30 16.08 3.49
N THR A 426 -5.78 16.73 4.54
CA THR A 426 -6.48 17.81 5.24
C THR A 426 -7.06 18.83 4.26
N ARG A 427 -8.38 19.14 4.38
CA ARG A 427 -9.19 19.97 3.45
C ARG A 427 -9.64 19.28 2.15
N TYR A 428 -9.37 17.99 2.00
CA TYR A 428 -9.75 17.14 0.86
C TYR A 428 -10.27 15.80 1.39
N GLU A 429 -11.18 15.84 2.37
CA GLU A 429 -11.76 14.65 2.97
C GLU A 429 -12.48 13.77 1.91
N GLY A 430 -12.21 12.47 1.92
CA GLY A 430 -12.77 11.53 0.94
C GLY A 430 -12.08 11.51 -0.42
N LEU A 431 -10.96 12.23 -0.59
CA LEU A 431 -10.16 12.19 -1.81
C LEU A 431 -9.68 10.76 -2.12
N ASP A 432 -9.87 10.34 -3.37
CA ASP A 432 -9.26 9.15 -3.91
C ASP A 432 -7.90 9.46 -4.53
N ILE A 433 -6.82 9.01 -3.89
CA ILE A 433 -5.44 9.21 -4.37
C ILE A 433 -5.03 8.21 -5.46
N ARG A 434 -5.84 7.17 -5.73
CA ARG A 434 -5.47 6.11 -6.69
C ARG A 434 -5.10 6.64 -8.09
N PRO A 435 -5.86 7.57 -8.71
CA PRO A 435 -5.48 8.09 -10.03
C PRO A 435 -4.11 8.76 -10.05
N PHE A 436 -3.75 9.49 -8.99
CA PHE A 436 -2.41 10.06 -8.86
C PHE A 436 -1.33 8.99 -8.68
N LEU A 437 -1.61 7.97 -7.86
CA LEU A 437 -0.69 6.86 -7.64
C LEU A 437 -0.44 6.07 -8.93
N GLU A 438 -1.48 5.82 -9.73
CA GLU A 438 -1.36 5.16 -11.04
C GLU A 438 -0.45 5.94 -11.99
N LYS A 439 -0.64 7.26 -12.13
CA LYS A 439 0.27 8.10 -12.94
C LYS A 439 1.70 8.08 -12.42
N LEU A 440 1.87 8.12 -11.11
CA LEU A 440 3.21 8.05 -10.53
C LEU A 440 3.88 6.68 -10.79
N LEU A 441 3.13 5.59 -10.71
CA LEU A 441 3.63 4.26 -11.06
C LEU A 441 4.05 4.22 -12.53
N ASP A 442 3.25 4.77 -13.45
CA ASP A 442 3.58 4.86 -14.88
C ASP A 442 4.91 5.61 -15.10
N TRP A 443 5.05 6.82 -14.55
CA TRP A 443 6.27 7.63 -14.71
C TRP A 443 7.52 6.94 -14.14
N THR A 444 7.37 6.21 -13.04
CA THR A 444 8.49 5.48 -12.40
C THR A 444 8.81 4.18 -13.10
N GLU A 445 7.84 3.52 -13.74
CA GLU A 445 8.04 2.32 -14.55
C GLU A 445 8.81 2.66 -15.82
N GLU A 446 8.42 3.73 -16.52
CA GLU A 446 9.10 4.22 -17.72
C GLU A 446 10.57 4.57 -17.47
N THR A 447 10.89 5.03 -16.27
CA THR A 447 12.25 5.38 -15.85
C THR A 447 12.98 4.25 -15.11
N LYS A 448 12.32 3.11 -14.86
CA LYS A 448 12.83 1.98 -14.06
C LYS A 448 13.25 2.37 -12.64
N LEU A 449 12.56 3.35 -12.04
CA LEU A 449 12.85 3.92 -10.72
C LEU A 449 11.81 3.56 -9.65
N LYS A 450 10.83 2.71 -9.98
CA LYS A 450 9.73 2.31 -9.08
C LYS A 450 10.22 1.89 -7.68
N GLU A 451 11.15 0.94 -7.61
CA GLU A 451 11.70 0.45 -6.33
C GLU A 451 12.45 1.56 -5.55
N ARG A 452 13.10 2.48 -6.26
CA ARG A 452 13.81 3.59 -5.62
C ARG A 452 12.85 4.58 -4.99
N VAL A 453 11.84 5.02 -5.74
CA VAL A 453 10.87 6.05 -5.33
C VAL A 453 9.98 5.59 -4.18
N PHE A 454 9.51 4.34 -4.22
CA PHE A 454 8.56 3.81 -3.23
C PHE A 454 9.22 3.05 -2.06
N ASN A 455 10.54 2.86 -2.09
CA ASN A 455 11.24 2.08 -1.07
C ASN A 455 12.65 2.62 -0.78
N ARG A 456 13.64 2.36 -1.65
CA ARG A 456 15.06 2.52 -1.30
C ARG A 456 15.44 3.95 -0.91
N ASN A 457 14.96 4.94 -1.65
CA ASN A 457 15.32 6.33 -1.40
C ASN A 457 14.80 6.80 -0.04
N ALA A 458 13.62 6.33 0.37
CA ALA A 458 13.03 6.64 1.67
C ALA A 458 13.81 5.95 2.81
N HIS A 459 14.28 4.72 2.61
CA HIS A 459 15.17 4.06 3.58
C HIS A 459 16.46 4.85 3.84
N VAL A 460 17.07 5.38 2.78
CA VAL A 460 18.27 6.23 2.89
C VAL A 460 17.94 7.55 3.57
N LEU A 461 16.91 8.27 3.10
CA LEU A 461 16.57 9.59 3.59
C LEU A 461 16.18 9.59 5.07
N TRP A 462 15.45 8.57 5.52
CA TRP A 462 14.89 8.49 6.86
C TRP A 462 15.70 7.59 7.80
N ASP A 463 16.90 7.15 7.40
CA ASP A 463 17.78 6.29 8.19
C ASP A 463 17.03 5.05 8.72
N ILE A 464 16.44 4.28 7.79
CA ILE A 464 15.70 3.06 8.08
C ILE A 464 16.52 1.88 7.57
N PRO A 465 16.85 0.89 8.42
CA PRO A 465 17.57 -0.30 7.97
C PRO A 465 16.86 -0.97 6.81
N LEU A 466 17.58 -1.25 5.72
CA LEU A 466 17.04 -2.06 4.64
C LEU A 466 16.74 -3.46 5.18
N PRO A 467 15.63 -4.10 4.79
CA PRO A 467 15.41 -5.50 5.09
C PRO A 467 16.58 -6.31 4.50
N GLY A 468 17.25 -7.08 5.35
CA GLY A 468 18.40 -7.92 4.98
C GLY A 468 18.02 -9.10 4.11
#